data_AF-A0A654DHU7-F1
#
_entry.id   AF-A0A654DHU7-F1
#
_cell.length_a   1.000
_cell.length_b   1.000
_cell.length_c   1.000
_cell.angle_alpha   90.00
_cell.angle_beta   90.00
_cell.angle_gamma   90.00
#
_symmetry.space_group_name_H-M   'P 1'
#
loop_
_entity.id
_entity.type
_entity.pdbx_description
1 polymer ?
#
loop_
_entity_poly.entity_id
_entity_poly.type
_entity_poly.pdbx_seq_one_letter_code
_entity_poly.pdbx_strand_id
1 'polypeptide(L)'
;MHKYYLILAASLLPYVSTAQQAKEAPIKSNYQLAAKFSPEKLKKMIFSTSIKPNWINFSDRFWYDYASPQGRNWYIVNPALKKKELLFNNDNLAAQITKIVKNPVDAQHLELQGLRFTEDEKKLRFQIQSTKDTVKSKDEIQKLKNKSDTTKKKLFYLEYDLSGI
;
A
#
# COMPACT_ATOMS: atom_id res chain seq x y z
N MET A 1 100.15 -20.35 -25.66
CA MET A 1 100.53 -19.16 -24.88
C MET A 1 99.27 -18.42 -24.45
N HIS A 2 99.09 -18.33 -23.13
CA HIS A 2 98.19 -17.52 -22.31
C HIS A 2 97.29 -16.47 -22.99
N LYS A 3 96.00 -16.44 -22.59
CA LYS A 3 95.48 -15.47 -21.59
C LYS A 3 94.03 -15.82 -21.21
N TYR A 4 93.78 -15.84 -19.90
CA TYR A 4 92.47 -15.94 -19.29
C TYR A 4 91.84 -14.55 -19.08
N TYR A 5 90.51 -14.56 -18.85
CA TYR A 5 89.76 -13.79 -17.85
C TYR A 5 88.89 -12.56 -18.25
N LEU A 6 87.64 -12.66 -17.74
CA LEU A 6 86.78 -11.64 -17.10
C LEU A 6 85.56 -11.08 -17.86
N ILE A 7 84.39 -11.55 -17.38
CA ILE A 7 83.18 -10.80 -16.99
C ILE A 7 82.47 -9.99 -18.09
N LEU A 8 81.28 -10.46 -18.44
CA LEU A 8 80.09 -9.59 -18.37
C LEU A 8 78.85 -10.43 -18.06
N ALA A 9 78.48 -10.47 -16.78
CA ALA A 9 77.11 -10.76 -16.39
C ALA A 9 76.24 -9.59 -16.85
N ALA A 10 75.30 -9.82 -17.78
CA ALA A 10 74.30 -8.82 -18.14
C ALA A 10 73.00 -9.49 -18.63
N SER A 11 72.04 -9.53 -17.70
CA SER A 11 70.58 -9.46 -17.90
C SER A 11 69.89 -10.51 -18.78
N LEU A 12 69.49 -11.63 -18.16
CA LEU A 12 68.18 -12.23 -18.47
C LEU A 12 67.12 -11.37 -17.76
N LEU A 13 66.43 -10.51 -18.52
CA LEU A 13 65.21 -9.85 -18.06
C LEU A 13 64.04 -10.82 -18.29
N PRO A 14 63.37 -11.35 -17.26
CA PRO A 14 62.06 -11.93 -17.45
C PRO A 14 61.08 -10.79 -17.73
N TYR A 15 60.53 -10.74 -18.95
CA TYR A 15 59.31 -9.97 -19.23
C TYR A 15 58.17 -10.63 -18.46
N VAL A 16 58.03 -10.28 -17.18
CA VAL A 16 56.83 -10.59 -16.42
C VAL A 16 55.75 -9.65 -16.95
N SER A 17 54.97 -10.11 -17.92
CA SER A 17 53.68 -9.48 -18.25
C SER A 17 52.82 -9.51 -17.00
N THR A 18 52.78 -8.40 -16.28
CA THR A 18 51.71 -8.15 -15.32
C THR A 18 50.43 -8.05 -16.12
N ALA A 19 49.66 -9.15 -16.19
CA ALA A 19 48.26 -9.07 -16.59
C ALA A 19 47.62 -8.08 -15.61
N GLN A 20 47.32 -6.88 -16.09
CA GLN A 20 46.66 -5.87 -15.28
C GLN A 20 45.26 -6.40 -14.99
N GLN A 21 45.08 -7.07 -13.86
CA GLN A 21 43.75 -7.34 -13.32
C GLN A 21 43.08 -5.97 -13.24
N ALA A 22 42.06 -5.76 -14.09
CA ALA A 22 41.24 -4.57 -14.03
C ALA A 22 40.70 -4.49 -12.61
N LYS A 23 41.28 -3.61 -11.79
CA LYS A 23 40.72 -3.26 -10.49
C LYS A 23 39.36 -2.68 -10.81
N GLU A 24 38.30 -3.46 -10.59
CA GLU A 24 36.94 -2.96 -10.65
C GLU A 24 36.90 -1.68 -9.81
N ALA A 25 36.49 -0.58 -10.42
CA ALA A 25 36.41 0.69 -9.71
C ALA A 25 35.55 0.48 -8.46
N PRO A 26 35.95 1.01 -7.29
CA PRO A 26 35.20 0.83 -6.07
C PRO A 26 33.76 1.29 -6.31
N ILE A 27 32.79 0.37 -6.13
CA ILE A 27 31.37 0.67 -6.32
C ILE A 27 31.01 1.81 -5.35
N LYS A 28 30.79 3.01 -5.90
CA LYS A 28 30.37 4.15 -5.10
C LYS A 28 28.93 3.89 -4.64
N SER A 29 28.75 3.70 -3.34
CA SER A 29 27.44 3.54 -2.72
C SER A 29 26.54 4.75 -3.03
N ASN A 30 25.42 4.52 -3.70
CA ASN A 30 24.46 5.57 -4.04
C ASN A 30 23.39 5.72 -2.95
N TYR A 31 23.78 6.31 -1.81
CA TYR A 31 22.87 6.53 -0.68
C TYR A 31 21.67 7.40 -1.04
N GLN A 32 21.82 8.33 -1.99
CA GLN A 32 20.72 9.17 -2.46
C GLN A 32 19.63 8.35 -3.15
N LEU A 33 20.02 7.33 -3.93
CA LEU A 33 19.07 6.40 -4.54
C LEU A 33 18.45 5.47 -3.49
N ALA A 34 19.25 4.91 -2.58
CA ALA A 34 18.75 4.07 -1.50
C ALA A 34 17.71 4.79 -0.61
N ALA A 35 17.91 6.09 -0.36
CA ALA A 35 16.99 6.92 0.38
C ALA A 35 15.62 7.11 -0.31
N LYS A 36 15.46 6.77 -1.60
CA LYS A 36 14.16 6.72 -2.28
C LYS A 36 13.35 5.48 -1.90
N PHE A 37 14.03 4.39 -1.53
CA PHE A 37 13.44 3.12 -1.12
C PHE A 37 13.44 2.96 0.40
N SER A 38 13.49 4.06 1.15
CA SER A 38 13.34 4.00 2.60
C SER A 38 11.97 3.40 2.96
N PRO A 39 11.85 2.69 4.10
CA PRO A 39 10.57 2.09 4.51
C PRO A 39 9.40 3.08 4.53
N GLU A 40 9.64 4.34 4.91
CA GLU A 40 8.61 5.39 4.91
C GLU A 40 8.12 5.78 3.51
N LYS A 41 9.03 5.86 2.53
CA LYS A 41 8.64 6.16 1.14
C LYS A 41 7.98 4.96 0.50
N LEU A 42 8.50 3.75 0.76
CA LEU A 42 7.89 2.51 0.31
C LEU A 42 6.47 2.36 0.83
N LYS A 43 6.18 2.67 2.09
CA LYS A 43 4.80 2.64 2.64
C LYS A 43 3.77 3.46 1.85
N LYS A 44 4.21 4.50 1.11
CA LYS A 44 3.33 5.32 0.26
C LYS A 44 3.16 4.77 -1.16
N MET A 45 4.01 3.83 -1.55
CA MET A 45 4.08 3.26 -2.91
C MET A 45 3.64 1.79 -2.95
N ILE A 46 3.85 1.05 -1.85
CA ILE A 46 3.44 -0.34 -1.73
C ILE A 46 1.98 -0.40 -1.29
N PHE A 47 1.23 -1.27 -1.97
CA PHE A 47 -0.16 -1.55 -1.62
C PHE A 47 -0.23 -2.62 -0.52
N SER A 48 -1.35 -3.34 -0.43
CA SER A 48 -1.50 -4.40 0.57
C SER A 48 -0.47 -5.51 0.34
N THR A 49 0.33 -5.83 1.37
CA THR A 49 1.32 -6.93 1.36
C THR A 49 0.89 -8.11 2.23
N SER A 50 -0.11 -7.90 3.09
CA SER A 50 -0.66 -8.90 3.99
C SER A 50 -2.17 -8.76 4.06
N ILE A 51 -2.86 -9.86 4.39
CA ILE A 51 -4.30 -9.88 4.59
C ILE A 51 -4.59 -9.71 6.09
N LYS A 52 -5.47 -8.78 6.42
CA LYS A 52 -6.03 -8.64 7.78
C LYS A 52 -7.48 -9.12 7.77
N PRO A 53 -7.80 -10.29 8.35
CA PRO A 53 -9.17 -10.78 8.39
C PRO A 53 -10.02 -9.95 9.35
N ASN A 54 -11.23 -9.61 8.91
CA ASN A 54 -12.29 -9.05 9.74
C ASN A 54 -13.40 -10.09 9.84
N TRP A 55 -13.54 -10.71 11.00
CA TRP A 55 -14.54 -11.75 11.25
C TRP A 55 -15.96 -11.19 11.19
N ILE A 56 -16.87 -11.97 10.60
CA ILE A 56 -18.26 -11.62 10.42
C ILE A 56 -19.06 -12.26 11.56
N ASN A 57 -19.54 -11.41 12.47
CA ASN A 57 -20.36 -11.79 13.63
C ASN A 57 -19.75 -12.99 14.39
N PHE A 58 -20.55 -14.02 14.66
CA PHE A 58 -20.13 -15.25 15.34
C PHE A 58 -19.88 -16.41 14.36
N SER A 59 -19.39 -16.11 13.16
CA SER A 59 -19.14 -17.11 12.12
C SER A 59 -17.65 -17.24 11.79
N ASP A 60 -17.27 -18.37 11.16
CA ASP A 60 -15.93 -18.59 10.61
C ASP A 60 -15.68 -17.82 9.30
N ARG A 61 -16.64 -17.02 8.85
CA ARG A 61 -16.48 -16.19 7.64
C ARG A 61 -15.81 -14.88 8.01
N PHE A 62 -14.97 -14.39 7.12
CA PHE A 62 -14.31 -13.12 7.30
C PHE A 62 -14.23 -12.38 5.98
N TRP A 63 -14.07 -11.06 6.07
CA TRP A 63 -13.79 -10.22 4.93
C TRP A 63 -12.46 -9.49 5.10
N TYR A 64 -11.87 -9.07 4.00
CA TYR A 64 -10.68 -8.23 4.02
C TYR A 64 -10.68 -7.29 2.82
N ASP A 65 -10.06 -6.12 3.00
CA ASP A 65 -9.72 -5.25 1.89
C ASP A 65 -8.29 -5.52 1.39
N TYR A 66 -8.10 -5.35 0.09
CA TYR A 66 -6.80 -5.52 -0.54
C TYR A 66 -6.59 -4.42 -1.57
N ALA A 67 -5.61 -3.57 -1.31
CA ALA A 67 -5.17 -2.56 -2.24
C ALA A 67 -4.19 -3.16 -3.24
N SER A 68 -4.35 -2.79 -4.51
CA SER A 68 -3.50 -3.15 -5.64
C SER A 68 -3.28 -1.92 -6.52
N PRO A 69 -2.36 -1.95 -7.50
CA PRO A 69 -2.22 -0.88 -8.48
C PRO A 69 -3.51 -0.55 -9.23
N GLN A 70 -4.44 -1.50 -9.34
CA GLN A 70 -5.74 -1.33 -10.01
C GLN A 70 -6.82 -0.72 -9.09
N GLY A 71 -6.50 -0.48 -7.83
CA GLY A 71 -7.44 0.01 -6.81
C GLY A 71 -7.63 -0.95 -5.64
N ARG A 72 -8.56 -0.61 -4.76
CA ARG A 72 -8.89 -1.39 -3.56
C ARG A 72 -10.12 -2.25 -3.80
N ASN A 73 -10.02 -3.54 -3.47
CA ASN A 73 -11.13 -4.49 -3.54
C ASN A 73 -11.44 -5.05 -2.15
N TRP A 74 -12.70 -5.42 -1.94
CA TRP A 74 -13.15 -6.11 -0.74
C TRP A 74 -13.51 -7.54 -1.09
N TYR A 75 -13.02 -8.47 -0.29
CA TYR A 75 -13.26 -9.90 -0.48
C TYR A 75 -13.96 -10.46 0.73
N ILE A 76 -14.89 -11.37 0.50
CA ILE A 76 -15.46 -12.25 1.52
C ILE A 76 -14.92 -13.66 1.32
N VAL A 77 -14.56 -14.31 2.42
CA VAL A 77 -14.04 -15.68 2.43
C VAL A 77 -14.94 -16.53 3.31
N ASN A 78 -15.32 -17.69 2.77
CA ASN A 78 -15.91 -18.77 3.52
C ASN A 78 -14.91 -19.94 3.57
N PRO A 79 -14.19 -20.13 4.70
CA PRO A 79 -13.19 -21.20 4.83
C PRO A 79 -13.78 -22.60 4.71
N ALA A 80 -14.98 -22.83 5.24
CA ALA A 80 -15.65 -24.12 5.18
C ALA A 80 -15.93 -24.55 3.73
N LEU A 81 -16.31 -23.58 2.88
CA LEU A 81 -16.53 -23.80 1.45
C LEU A 81 -15.27 -23.61 0.59
N LYS A 82 -14.14 -23.25 1.18
CA LYS A 82 -12.90 -22.86 0.48
C LYS A 82 -13.14 -21.84 -0.64
N LYS A 83 -14.08 -20.92 -0.41
CA LYS A 83 -14.56 -19.97 -1.42
C LYS A 83 -14.14 -18.55 -1.06
N LYS A 84 -13.63 -17.81 -2.04
CA LYS A 84 -13.29 -16.39 -1.95
C LYS A 84 -14.01 -15.65 -3.08
N GLU A 85 -14.72 -14.59 -2.75
CA GLU A 85 -15.50 -13.80 -3.70
C GLU A 85 -15.31 -12.30 -3.44
N LEU A 86 -15.58 -11.49 -4.47
CA LEU A 86 -15.71 -10.06 -4.30
C LEU A 86 -16.97 -9.77 -3.48
N LEU A 87 -16.85 -8.85 -2.55
CA LEU A 87 -17.93 -8.51 -1.62
C LEU A 87 -19.03 -7.70 -2.32
N PHE A 88 -18.64 -6.90 -3.32
CA PHE A 88 -19.52 -6.14 -4.20
C PHE A 88 -18.76 -5.72 -5.47
N ASN A 89 -19.50 -5.24 -6.47
CA ASN A 89 -18.91 -4.56 -7.62
C ASN A 89 -18.63 -3.09 -7.27
N ASN A 90 -17.37 -2.68 -7.32
CA ASN A 90 -16.92 -1.34 -6.94
C ASN A 90 -17.51 -0.24 -7.83
N ASP A 91 -17.67 -0.48 -9.14
CA ASP A 91 -18.22 0.51 -10.08
C ASP A 91 -19.68 0.81 -9.75
N ASN A 92 -20.45 -0.25 -9.50
CA ASN A 92 -21.85 -0.13 -9.11
C ASN A 92 -21.99 0.58 -7.76
N LEU A 93 -21.14 0.25 -6.79
CA LEU A 93 -21.15 0.89 -5.48
C LEU A 93 -20.79 2.37 -5.57
N ALA A 94 -19.71 2.72 -6.29
CA ALA A 94 -19.29 4.10 -6.50
C ALA A 94 -20.40 4.94 -7.16
N ALA A 95 -21.03 4.42 -8.20
CA ALA A 95 -22.14 5.08 -8.88
C ALA A 95 -23.33 5.36 -7.93
N GLN A 96 -23.70 4.40 -7.08
CA GLN A 96 -24.76 4.56 -6.09
C GLN A 96 -24.39 5.60 -5.02
N ILE A 97 -23.16 5.52 -4.51
CA ILE A 97 -22.64 6.49 -3.52
C ILE A 97 -22.65 7.90 -4.11
N THR A 98 -22.16 8.10 -5.34
CA THR A 98 -22.17 9.41 -5.99
C THR A 98 -23.59 9.95 -6.15
N LYS A 99 -24.58 9.10 -6.46
CA LYS A 99 -25.99 9.51 -6.54
C LYS A 99 -26.54 10.01 -5.20
N ILE A 100 -26.14 9.39 -4.08
CA ILE A 100 -26.61 9.73 -2.72
C ILE A 100 -25.87 10.94 -2.16
N VAL A 101 -24.53 10.90 -2.18
CA VAL A 101 -23.66 11.91 -1.57
C VAL A 101 -23.60 13.19 -2.43
N LYS A 102 -23.96 13.10 -3.73
CA LYS A 102 -23.83 14.18 -4.72
C LYS A 102 -22.39 14.70 -4.82
N ASN A 103 -21.45 13.78 -4.75
CA ASN A 103 -20.01 14.01 -4.87
C ASN A 103 -19.44 12.92 -5.80
N PRO A 104 -18.63 13.26 -6.82
CA PRO A 104 -17.96 12.25 -7.64
C PRO A 104 -17.08 11.35 -6.76
N VAL A 105 -17.23 10.05 -6.93
CA VAL A 105 -16.45 9.01 -6.26
C VAL A 105 -15.89 8.09 -7.32
N ASP A 106 -14.59 7.80 -7.24
CA ASP A 106 -13.91 6.86 -8.12
C ASP A 106 -13.99 5.44 -7.53
N ALA A 107 -14.32 4.46 -8.37
CA ALA A 107 -14.44 3.05 -8.00
C ALA A 107 -13.11 2.43 -7.55
N GLN A 108 -11.98 2.92 -8.07
CA GLN A 108 -10.65 2.42 -7.70
C GLN A 108 -10.20 2.95 -6.32
N HIS A 109 -10.71 4.12 -5.93
CA HIS A 109 -10.32 4.87 -4.73
C HIS A 109 -11.49 5.03 -3.74
N LEU A 110 -12.17 3.92 -3.45
CA LEU A 110 -13.27 3.88 -2.49
C LEU A 110 -12.74 3.94 -1.03
N GLU A 111 -12.98 5.07 -0.36
CA GLU A 111 -12.62 5.28 1.05
C GLU A 111 -13.75 4.87 2.00
N LEU A 112 -14.10 3.58 2.01
CA LEU A 112 -15.11 3.04 2.92
C LEU A 112 -14.56 2.96 4.35
N GLN A 113 -15.28 3.54 5.31
CA GLN A 113 -14.90 3.55 6.72
C GLN A 113 -15.86 2.71 7.56
N GLY A 114 -15.33 2.00 8.55
CA GLY A 114 -16.14 1.28 9.53
C GLY A 114 -17.05 0.20 8.93
N LEU A 115 -16.63 -0.42 7.83
CA LEU A 115 -17.39 -1.47 7.14
C LEU A 115 -17.68 -2.63 8.09
N ARG A 116 -18.95 -2.96 8.28
CA ARG A 116 -19.44 -4.03 9.15
C ARG A 116 -20.70 -4.66 8.58
N PHE A 117 -20.89 -5.95 8.85
CA PHE A 117 -22.12 -6.64 8.52
C PHE A 117 -23.22 -6.27 9.54
N THR A 118 -24.47 -6.37 9.10
CA THR A 118 -25.63 -6.39 9.99
C THR A 118 -25.74 -7.74 10.71
N GLU A 119 -26.56 -7.81 11.77
CA GLU A 119 -26.76 -9.05 12.54
C GLU A 119 -27.37 -10.17 11.70
N ASP A 120 -28.22 -9.81 10.73
CA ASP A 120 -28.81 -10.75 9.77
C ASP A 120 -27.87 -11.08 8.60
N GLU A 121 -26.68 -10.46 8.53
CA GLU A 121 -25.63 -10.67 7.52
C GLU A 121 -26.06 -10.42 6.06
N LYS A 122 -27.25 -9.86 5.85
CA LYS A 122 -27.78 -9.52 4.52
C LYS A 122 -27.30 -8.16 4.02
N LYS A 123 -26.86 -7.29 4.93
CA LYS A 123 -26.46 -5.93 4.60
C LYS A 123 -25.09 -5.58 5.18
N LEU A 124 -24.48 -4.59 4.55
CA LEU A 124 -23.23 -3.98 4.97
C LEU A 124 -23.49 -2.53 5.36
N ARG A 125 -22.99 -2.14 6.53
CA ARG A 125 -22.98 -0.76 7.00
C ARG A 125 -21.58 -0.20 6.85
N PHE A 126 -21.48 0.98 6.27
CA PHE A 126 -20.23 1.71 6.17
C PHE A 126 -20.47 3.21 6.17
N GLN A 127 -19.39 3.94 6.36
CA GLN A 127 -19.37 5.39 6.38
C GLN A 127 -18.54 5.89 5.21
N ILE A 128 -18.99 6.99 4.60
CA ILE A 128 -18.20 7.70 3.59
C ILE A 128 -18.17 9.20 3.87
N GLN A 129 -16.98 9.76 3.73
CA GLN A 129 -16.73 11.18 3.92
C GLN A 129 -17.01 11.93 2.61
N SER A 130 -17.85 12.97 2.69
CA SER A 130 -18.09 13.87 1.57
C SER A 130 -17.04 14.97 1.50
N THR A 131 -16.88 15.60 0.34
CA THR A 131 -16.11 16.84 0.18
C THR A 131 -16.79 18.06 0.80
N LYS A 132 -18.10 17.96 1.09
CA LYS A 132 -18.85 19.06 1.71
C LYS A 132 -18.59 19.15 3.20
N ASP A 133 -18.29 20.36 3.64
CA ASP A 133 -18.08 20.71 5.02
C ASP A 133 -19.40 20.96 5.77
N THR A 134 -19.42 20.58 7.04
CA THR A 134 -20.54 20.75 7.98
C THR A 134 -20.03 21.26 9.31
N VAL A 135 -20.84 22.05 9.99
CA VAL A 135 -20.49 22.57 11.32
C VAL A 135 -20.49 21.42 12.33
N LYS A 136 -19.43 21.32 13.13
CA LYS A 136 -19.31 20.40 14.26
C LYS A 136 -20.41 20.68 15.29
N SER A 137 -20.85 19.65 16.01
CA SER A 137 -21.85 19.89 17.06
C SER A 137 -21.26 20.76 18.17
N LYS A 138 -22.14 21.46 18.92
CA LYS A 138 -21.71 22.33 20.03
C LYS A 138 -20.88 21.56 21.08
N ASP A 139 -21.25 20.30 21.32
CA ASP A 139 -20.57 19.40 22.25
C ASP A 139 -19.19 18.94 21.74
N GLU A 140 -19.04 18.75 20.42
CA GLU A 140 -17.74 18.47 19.80
C GLU A 140 -16.81 19.68 19.90
N ILE A 141 -17.31 20.88 19.62
CA ILE A 141 -16.53 22.13 19.70
C ILE A 141 -16.06 22.38 21.14
N GLN A 142 -16.88 22.06 22.13
CA GLN A 142 -16.53 22.23 23.55
C GLN A 142 -15.40 21.30 23.99
N LYS A 143 -15.26 20.12 23.37
CA LYS A 143 -14.20 19.14 23.65
C LYS A 143 -12.90 19.41 22.90
N LEU A 144 -12.89 20.32 21.92
CA LEU A 144 -11.68 20.67 21.17
C LEU A 144 -10.74 21.55 21.99
N LYS A 145 -9.44 21.22 21.96
CA LYS A 145 -8.38 22.07 22.52
C LYS A 145 -8.32 23.43 21.83
N ASN A 146 -8.67 23.48 20.55
CA ASN A 146 -8.80 24.70 19.77
C ASN A 146 -10.26 24.91 19.36
N LYS A 147 -10.92 25.90 19.95
CA LYS A 147 -12.35 26.19 19.74
C LYS A 147 -12.65 26.88 18.40
N SER A 148 -11.63 27.29 17.64
CA SER A 148 -11.82 27.91 16.31
C SER A 148 -12.04 26.91 15.18
N ASP A 149 -11.75 25.62 15.39
CA ASP A 149 -11.96 24.56 14.39
C ASP A 149 -13.40 24.03 14.46
N THR A 150 -14.32 24.77 13.86
CA THR A 150 -15.77 24.54 13.93
C THR A 150 -16.32 23.65 12.82
N THR A 151 -15.49 23.20 11.88
CA THR A 151 -15.96 22.56 10.64
C THR A 151 -15.40 21.15 10.48
N LYS A 152 -16.24 20.20 10.08
CA LYS A 152 -15.85 18.83 9.73
C LYS A 152 -16.49 18.42 8.40
N LYS A 153 -15.82 17.56 7.64
CA LYS A 153 -16.43 16.97 6.45
C LYS A 153 -17.67 16.16 6.84
N LYS A 154 -18.72 16.25 6.03
CA LYS A 154 -19.97 15.52 6.26
C LYS A 154 -19.74 14.01 6.11
N LEU A 155 -20.16 13.25 7.12
CA LEU A 155 -20.10 11.80 7.11
C LEU A 155 -21.49 11.24 6.77
N PHE A 156 -21.56 10.37 5.77
CA PHE A 156 -22.76 9.66 5.38
C PHE A 156 -22.67 8.22 5.89
N TYR A 157 -23.76 7.76 6.50
CA TYR A 157 -23.92 6.37 6.94
C TYR A 157 -24.80 5.67 5.92
N LEU A 158 -24.24 4.67 5.25
CA LEU A 158 -24.90 3.98 4.14
C LEU A 158 -25.00 2.49 4.46
N GLU A 159 -26.06 1.88 3.92
CA GLU A 159 -26.24 0.44 3.92
C GLU A 159 -26.22 -0.08 2.49
N TYR A 160 -25.59 -1.22 2.27
CA TYR A 160 -25.58 -1.94 0.99
C TYR A 160 -26.16 -3.32 1.19
N ASP A 161 -27.10 -3.70 0.32
CA ASP A 161 -27.78 -5.00 0.36
C ASP A 161 -27.02 -6.03 -0.49
N LEU A 162 -26.65 -7.15 0.12
CA LEU A 162 -25.94 -8.25 -0.51
C LEU A 162 -26.88 -9.21 -1.27
N SER A 163 -28.19 -9.11 -1.05
CA SER A 163 -29.22 -10.00 -1.66
C SER A 163 -29.38 -9.81 -3.17
N GLY A 164 -28.75 -8.78 -3.75
CA GLY A 164 -28.85 -8.46 -5.17
C GLY A 164 -27.71 -9.01 -6.04
N ILE A 165 -26.91 -9.94 -5.51
CA ILE A 165 -25.82 -10.64 -6.21
C ILE A 165 -26.28 -12.04 -6.62
#